data_AF-A0A958QM31-F1
#
_entry.id   AF-A0A958QM31-F1
#
_cell.length_a   1.000
_cell.length_b   1.000
_cell.length_c   1.000
_cell.angle_alpha   90.00
_cell.angle_beta   90.00
_cell.angle_gamma   90.00
#
_symmetry.space_group_name_H-M   'P 1'
#
loop_
_entity.id
_entity.type
_entity.pdbx_description
1 polymer ?
#
loop_
_entity_poly.entity_id
_entity_poly.type
_entity_poly.pdbx_seq_one_letter_code
_entity_poly.pdbx_strand_id
1 'polypeptide(L)'
;MNNLDWIKELVLTEQQMEESGVVNLSSVNPEAHLEEQTLEFMRDIKAGFIEASATFNQYKGSALGTLKIYGISNTKADFMLFRNGYKLIFSMKRPGEIEIYNSLMSSHFLGASAEQEVKPTDKDSIRASWGAYGELQWQNRNLPVKIDFLIRHYLTRFVRESTK
;
A
#
# COMPACT_ATOMS: atom_id res chain seq x y z
N MET A 1 -12.41 11.18 -4.99
CA MET A 1 -13.48 11.77 -4.15
C MET A 1 -13.81 13.17 -4.67
N ASN A 2 -15.03 13.66 -4.49
CA ASN A 2 -15.39 15.03 -4.90
C ASN A 2 -14.70 16.01 -3.96
N ASN A 3 -14.13 17.09 -4.51
CA ASN A 3 -13.24 18.07 -3.84
C ASN A 3 -13.90 18.89 -2.68
N LEU A 4 -15.10 18.52 -2.24
CA LEU A 4 -15.91 19.29 -1.28
C LEU A 4 -16.55 18.42 -0.18
N ASP A 5 -16.19 17.14 -0.05
CA ASP A 5 -16.76 16.28 1.00
C ASP A 5 -16.42 16.80 2.42
N TRP A 6 -15.27 17.46 2.59
CA TRP A 6 -14.89 18.16 3.83
C TRP A 6 -15.84 19.31 4.21
N ILE A 7 -16.50 19.94 3.23
CA ILE A 7 -17.50 20.99 3.50
C ILE A 7 -18.74 20.39 4.14
N LYS A 8 -19.13 19.17 3.74
CA LYS A 8 -20.27 18.48 4.36
C LYS A 8 -19.99 18.15 5.81
N GLU A 9 -18.78 17.68 6.11
CA GLU A 9 -18.34 17.42 7.49
C GLU A 9 -18.33 18.71 8.33
N LEU A 10 -17.88 19.82 7.74
CA LEU A 10 -17.89 21.12 8.39
C LEU A 10 -19.32 21.55 8.75
N VAL A 11 -20.26 21.47 7.81
CA VAL A 11 -21.67 21.82 8.01
C VAL A 11 -22.32 20.93 9.08
N LEU A 12 -22.05 19.61 9.05
CA LEU A 12 -22.58 18.68 10.06
C LEU A 12 -22.02 18.97 11.46
N THR A 13 -20.74 19.32 11.54
CA THR A 13 -20.09 19.68 12.82
C THR A 13 -20.70 20.98 13.36
N GLU A 14 -20.92 21.98 12.51
CA GLU A 14 -21.56 23.24 12.88
C GLU A 14 -22.98 23.02 13.44
N GLN A 15 -23.82 22.25 12.73
CA GLN A 15 -25.18 21.92 13.18
C GLN A 15 -25.19 21.18 14.53
N GLN A 16 -24.29 20.21 14.72
CA GLN A 16 -24.17 19.49 15.99
C GLN A 16 -23.70 20.39 17.13
N MET A 17 -22.84 21.37 16.85
CA MET A 17 -22.43 22.37 17.84
C MET A 17 -23.59 23.30 18.23
N GLU A 18 -24.42 23.70 17.27
CA GLU A 18 -25.62 24.51 17.53
C GLU A 18 -26.65 23.73 18.38
N GLU A 19 -26.90 22.46 18.06
CA GLU A 19 -27.89 21.64 18.75
C GLU A 19 -27.45 21.20 20.16
N SER A 20 -26.16 20.89 20.35
CA SER A 20 -25.65 20.38 21.62
C SER A 20 -25.21 21.46 22.60
N GLY A 21 -24.95 22.69 22.14
CA GLY A 21 -24.37 23.77 22.95
C GLY A 21 -22.95 23.48 23.47
N VAL A 22 -22.33 22.36 23.05
CA VAL A 22 -20.99 21.93 23.47
C VAL A 22 -20.04 22.09 22.28
N VAL A 23 -19.04 22.94 22.44
CA VAL A 23 -17.97 23.12 21.45
C VAL A 23 -16.93 22.00 21.63
N ASN A 24 -17.04 20.93 20.86
CA ASN A 24 -15.97 19.93 20.73
C ASN A 24 -15.00 20.34 19.61
N LEU A 25 -13.94 21.07 19.97
CA LEU A 25 -12.85 21.44 19.03
C LEU A 25 -12.03 20.23 18.53
N SER A 26 -12.27 19.02 19.05
CA SER A 26 -11.49 17.80 18.76
C SER A 26 -12.25 16.77 17.92
N SER A 27 -13.27 17.17 17.15
CA SER A 27 -14.15 16.25 16.41
C SER A 27 -13.46 15.40 15.33
N VAL A 28 -12.26 15.78 14.88
CA VAL A 28 -11.49 14.99 13.92
C VAL A 28 -10.58 14.02 14.67
N ASN A 29 -10.93 12.73 14.69
CA ASN A 29 -10.05 11.70 15.22
C ASN A 29 -8.85 11.53 14.26
N PRO A 30 -7.64 12.01 14.61
CA PRO A 30 -6.51 12.03 13.68
C PRO A 30 -6.03 10.62 13.32
N GLU A 31 -6.25 9.65 14.21
CA GLU A 31 -5.88 8.26 14.00
C GLU A 31 -6.82 7.58 12.99
N ALA A 32 -8.12 7.84 13.07
CA ALA A 32 -9.09 7.34 12.10
C ALA A 32 -8.83 7.93 10.71
N HIS A 33 -8.54 9.24 10.64
CA HIS A 33 -8.17 9.88 9.38
C HIS A 33 -6.86 9.32 8.81
N LEU A 34 -5.84 9.12 9.65
CA LEU A 34 -4.59 8.50 9.24
C LEU A 34 -4.78 7.07 8.73
N GLU A 35 -5.65 6.28 9.36
CA GLU A 35 -6.00 4.94 8.91
C GLU A 35 -6.65 4.97 7.53
N GLU A 36 -7.68 5.80 7.33
CA GLU A 36 -8.37 5.95 6.05
C GLU A 36 -7.39 6.35 4.93
N GLN A 37 -6.56 7.36 5.18
CA GLN A 37 -5.55 7.81 4.23
C GLN A 37 -4.51 6.72 3.92
N THR A 38 -4.15 5.89 4.90
CA THR A 38 -3.25 4.74 4.66
C THR A 38 -3.90 3.71 3.75
N LEU A 39 -5.19 3.43 3.95
CA LEU A 39 -5.95 2.49 3.12
C LEU A 39 -6.13 3.03 1.70
N GLU A 40 -6.40 4.32 1.54
CA GLU A 40 -6.47 4.99 0.24
C GLU A 40 -5.13 4.90 -0.50
N PHE A 41 -4.04 5.29 0.15
CA PHE A 41 -2.70 5.22 -0.45
C PHE A 41 -2.31 3.78 -0.85
N MET A 42 -2.66 2.78 -0.03
CA MET A 42 -2.45 1.37 -0.38
C MET A 42 -3.26 0.93 -1.62
N ARG A 43 -4.51 1.41 -1.76
CA ARG A 43 -5.34 1.15 -2.94
C ARG A 43 -4.77 1.81 -4.19
N ASP A 44 -4.26 3.03 -4.08
CA ASP A 44 -3.65 3.75 -5.21
C ASP A 44 -2.38 3.06 -5.70
N ILE A 45 -1.50 2.65 -4.77
CA ILE A 45 -0.31 1.86 -5.11
C ILE A 45 -0.74 0.57 -5.82
N LYS A 46 -1.72 -0.16 -5.27
CA LYS A 46 -2.21 -1.41 -5.86
C LYS A 46 -2.78 -1.19 -7.27
N ALA A 47 -3.58 -0.14 -7.47
CA ALA A 47 -4.16 0.21 -8.76
C ALA A 47 -3.07 0.48 -9.81
N GLY A 48 -2.04 1.26 -9.45
CA GLY A 48 -0.93 1.52 -10.35
C GLY A 48 -0.09 0.28 -10.66
N PHE A 49 0.07 -0.67 -9.73
CA PHE A 49 0.68 -1.96 -10.04
C PHE A 49 -0.19 -2.83 -10.96
N ILE A 50 -1.51 -2.80 -10.81
CA ILE A 50 -2.44 -3.52 -11.70
C ILE A 50 -2.27 -3.02 -13.13
N GLU A 51 -2.30 -1.71 -13.33
CA GLU A 51 -2.11 -1.08 -14.64
C GLU A 51 -0.73 -1.41 -15.23
N ALA A 52 0.33 -1.20 -14.46
CA ALA A 52 1.69 -1.46 -14.91
C ALA A 52 1.94 -2.95 -15.23
N SER A 53 1.38 -3.86 -14.43
CA SER A 53 1.51 -5.31 -14.65
C SER A 53 0.71 -5.77 -15.85
N ALA A 54 -0.50 -5.24 -16.07
CA ALA A 54 -1.29 -5.51 -17.26
C ALA A 54 -0.54 -5.07 -18.52
N THR A 55 0.00 -3.84 -18.51
CA THR A 55 0.81 -3.29 -19.60
C THR A 55 2.06 -4.13 -19.87
N PHE A 56 2.80 -4.51 -18.83
CA PHE A 56 3.97 -5.38 -18.95
C PHE A 56 3.61 -6.74 -19.56
N ASN A 57 2.55 -7.38 -19.07
CA ASN A 57 2.11 -8.69 -19.55
C ASN A 57 1.67 -8.63 -21.02
N GLN A 58 1.02 -7.53 -21.45
CA GLN A 58 0.65 -7.30 -22.84
C GLN A 58 1.89 -7.23 -23.74
N TYR A 59 2.90 -6.42 -23.39
CA TYR A 59 4.12 -6.29 -24.19
C TYR A 59 4.99 -7.56 -24.20
N LYS A 60 4.97 -8.33 -23.11
CA LYS A 60 5.74 -9.58 -23.02
C LYS A 60 5.24 -10.66 -23.98
N GLY A 61 3.95 -10.69 -24.30
CA GLY A 61 3.36 -11.57 -25.33
C GLY A 61 3.38 -13.08 -25.05
N SER A 62 3.96 -13.54 -23.92
CA SER A 62 4.04 -14.95 -23.54
C SER A 62 3.32 -15.25 -22.22
N ALA A 63 2.66 -16.41 -22.14
CA ALA A 63 1.92 -16.83 -20.94
C ALA A 63 2.81 -17.25 -19.76
N LEU A 64 4.06 -17.67 -20.03
CA LEU A 64 5.00 -18.15 -19.01
C LEU A 64 5.65 -16.99 -18.25
N GLY A 65 5.50 -16.92 -16.92
CA GLY A 65 6.12 -15.86 -16.12
C GLY A 65 5.43 -14.50 -16.26
N THR A 66 4.09 -14.51 -16.40
CA THR A 66 3.27 -13.30 -16.25
C THR A 66 3.29 -12.81 -14.82
N LEU A 67 3.17 -11.50 -14.66
CA LEU A 67 2.99 -10.86 -13.36
C LEU A 67 1.56 -11.09 -12.88
N LYS A 68 1.40 -11.55 -11.64
CA LYS A 68 0.11 -11.71 -10.99
C LYS A 68 0.06 -10.83 -9.74
N ILE A 69 -1.12 -10.27 -9.45
CA ILE A 69 -1.35 -9.48 -8.25
C ILE A 69 -2.45 -10.15 -7.45
N TYR A 70 -2.21 -10.33 -6.15
CA TYR A 70 -3.14 -10.96 -5.22
C TYR A 70 -3.39 -10.04 -4.03
N GLY A 71 -4.63 -9.97 -3.56
CA GLY A 71 -4.91 -9.44 -2.21
C GLY A 71 -4.52 -10.46 -1.14
N ILE A 72 -4.17 -9.99 0.05
CA ILE A 72 -3.88 -10.84 1.20
C ILE A 72 -5.14 -10.96 2.06
N SER A 73 -5.60 -12.19 2.28
CA SER A 73 -6.80 -12.48 3.07
C SER A 73 -6.68 -11.93 4.50
N ASN A 74 -7.83 -11.54 5.07
CA ASN A 74 -7.92 -10.97 6.43
C ASN A 74 -7.16 -9.64 6.62
N THR A 75 -6.87 -8.93 5.53
CA THR A 75 -6.32 -7.58 5.57
C THR A 75 -7.24 -6.61 4.83
N LYS A 76 -7.19 -5.32 5.17
CA LYS A 76 -8.04 -4.30 4.54
C LYS A 76 -7.55 -3.92 3.14
N ALA A 77 -6.23 -3.88 2.92
CA ALA A 77 -5.65 -3.37 1.68
C ALA A 77 -4.34 -4.05 1.26
N ASP A 78 -3.83 -5.03 2.02
CA ASP A 78 -2.53 -5.63 1.70
C ASP A 78 -2.61 -6.45 0.42
N PHE A 79 -1.51 -6.46 -0.32
CA PHE A 79 -1.42 -7.16 -1.59
C PHE A 79 0.01 -7.60 -1.88
N MET A 80 0.15 -8.52 -2.82
CA MET A 80 1.44 -8.99 -3.29
C MET A 80 1.48 -9.13 -4.81
N LEU A 81 2.64 -8.86 -5.38
CA LEU A 81 3.00 -9.27 -6.72
C LEU A 81 3.64 -10.66 -6.65
N PHE A 82 3.31 -11.50 -7.62
CA PHE A 82 3.84 -12.86 -7.71
C PHE A 82 4.30 -13.18 -9.13
N ARG A 83 5.48 -13.77 -9.24
CA ARG A 83 6.05 -14.30 -10.48
C ARG A 83 7.14 -15.33 -10.16
N ASN A 84 7.06 -16.51 -10.77
CA ASN A 84 8.09 -17.55 -10.68
C ASN A 84 8.50 -17.93 -9.23
N GLY A 85 7.55 -17.97 -8.29
CA GLY A 85 7.87 -18.28 -6.88
C GLY A 85 8.45 -17.08 -6.09
N TYR A 86 8.68 -15.94 -6.74
CA TYR A 86 9.07 -14.69 -6.09
C TYR A 86 7.84 -13.84 -5.77
N LYS A 87 7.80 -13.32 -4.55
CA LYS A 87 6.75 -12.44 -4.02
C LYS A 87 7.35 -11.08 -3.66
N LEU A 88 6.64 -10.01 -4.00
CA LEU A 88 6.84 -8.66 -3.45
C LEU A 88 5.56 -8.26 -2.73
N ILE A 89 5.65 -7.99 -1.44
CA ILE A 89 4.51 -7.76 -0.55
C ILE A 89 4.48 -6.30 -0.12
N PHE A 90 3.29 -5.70 -0.17
CA PHE A 90 2.97 -4.42 0.44
C PHE A 90 1.99 -4.68 1.58
N SER A 91 2.36 -4.31 2.80
CA SER A 91 1.57 -4.58 4.00
C SER A 91 1.46 -3.35 4.90
N MET A 92 0.24 -3.05 5.33
CA MET A 92 -0.02 -2.02 6.32
C MET A 92 0.32 -2.54 7.71
N LYS A 93 1.39 -2.01 8.31
CA LYS A 93 1.81 -2.41 9.67
C LYS A 93 0.94 -1.78 10.75
N ARG A 94 0.61 -0.51 10.56
CA ARG A 94 -0.25 0.34 11.41
C ARG A 94 -0.66 1.59 10.63
N PRO A 95 -1.64 2.38 11.09
CA PRO A 95 -1.94 3.69 10.49
C PRO A 95 -0.67 4.53 10.29
N GLY A 96 -0.45 4.97 9.04
CA GLY A 96 0.69 5.76 8.62
C GLY A 96 1.99 4.99 8.41
N GLU A 97 2.02 3.67 8.45
CA GLU A 97 3.24 2.88 8.17
C GLU A 97 2.96 1.64 7.31
N ILE A 98 3.62 1.59 6.15
CA ILE A 98 3.56 0.49 5.18
C ILE A 98 4.94 -0.17 5.12
N GLU A 99 4.99 -1.49 5.25
CA GLU A 99 6.19 -2.29 4.99
C GLU A 99 6.15 -2.87 3.58
N ILE A 100 7.32 -2.87 2.93
CA ILE A 100 7.53 -3.45 1.61
C ILE A 100 8.67 -4.44 1.71
N TYR A 101 8.43 -5.68 1.29
CA TYR A 101 9.44 -6.73 1.39
C TYR A 101 9.25 -7.82 0.35
N ASN A 102 10.33 -8.52 0.05
CA ASN A 102 10.32 -9.66 -0.86
C ASN A 102 10.37 -10.97 -0.10
N SER A 103 9.80 -12.03 -0.69
CA SER A 103 9.89 -13.39 -0.20
C SER A 103 10.06 -14.35 -1.38
N LEU A 104 10.92 -15.36 -1.23
CA LEU A 104 11.11 -16.42 -2.22
C LEU A 104 10.50 -17.70 -1.65
N MET A 105 9.61 -18.34 -2.41
CA MET A 105 9.20 -19.70 -2.08
C MET A 105 10.37 -20.63 -2.44
N SER A 106 11.04 -21.18 -1.42
CA SER A 106 12.04 -22.22 -1.63
C SER A 106 11.33 -23.45 -2.19
N SER A 107 11.74 -23.90 -3.37
CA SER A 107 11.29 -25.16 -3.95
C SER A 107 11.96 -26.33 -3.23
N HIS A 108 11.57 -26.61 -1.98
CA HIS A 108 11.75 -27.94 -1.43
C HIS A 108 10.60 -28.82 -1.94
N PHE A 109 10.75 -29.26 -3.19
CA PHE A 109 10.20 -30.54 -3.58
C PHE A 109 10.99 -31.60 -2.81
N LEU A 110 10.27 -32.51 -2.13
CA LEU A 110 10.72 -33.62 -1.28
C LEU A 110 10.73 -33.31 0.23
N GLY A 111 9.59 -33.59 0.89
CA GLY A 111 9.53 -33.80 2.33
C GLY A 111 8.41 -33.00 3.00
N ALA A 112 7.41 -33.70 3.54
CA ALA A 112 6.37 -33.13 4.38
C ALA A 112 7.00 -32.50 5.63
N SER A 113 7.29 -31.20 5.57
CA SER A 113 7.72 -30.37 6.69
C SER A 113 7.42 -28.92 6.31
N ALA A 114 6.76 -28.21 7.23
CA ALA A 114 6.11 -26.92 7.01
C ALA A 114 6.95 -25.91 6.18
N GLU A 115 6.25 -25.22 5.29
CA GLU A 115 6.69 -24.06 4.51
C GLU A 115 7.45 -23.06 5.39
N GLN A 116 8.78 -23.13 5.39
CA GLN A 116 9.60 -22.08 5.96
C GLN A 116 9.85 -21.02 4.87
N GLU A 117 9.00 -19.99 4.85
CA GLU A 117 9.33 -18.77 4.12
C GLU A 117 10.66 -18.22 4.64
N VAL A 118 11.64 -18.09 3.73
CA VAL A 118 12.94 -17.50 4.06
C VAL A 118 12.69 -16.06 4.50
N LYS A 119 13.12 -15.69 5.72
CA LYS A 119 12.92 -14.35 6.27
C LYS A 119 13.45 -13.30 5.27
N PRO A 120 12.66 -12.25 4.94
CA PRO A 120 13.09 -11.19 4.03
C PRO A 120 14.40 -10.57 4.51
N THR A 121 15.41 -10.52 3.64
CA THR A 121 16.73 -9.97 3.98
C THR A 121 16.70 -8.45 4.08
N ASP A 122 15.84 -7.78 3.30
CA ASP A 122 15.65 -6.33 3.30
C ASP A 122 14.17 -5.97 3.35
N LYS A 123 13.80 -5.09 4.29
CA LYS A 123 12.48 -4.48 4.39
C LYS A 123 12.60 -2.98 4.19
N ASP A 124 11.82 -2.43 3.27
CA ASP A 124 11.62 -0.99 3.15
C ASP A 124 10.36 -0.56 3.90
N SER A 125 10.33 0.70 4.33
CA SER A 125 9.19 1.28 5.04
C SER A 125 8.80 2.62 4.44
N ILE A 126 7.50 2.80 4.18
CA ILE A 126 6.91 4.09 3.83
C ILE A 126 6.14 4.58 5.04
N ARG A 127 6.39 5.83 5.42
CA ARG A 127 5.78 6.45 6.60
C ARG A 127 5.07 7.73 6.20
N ALA A 128 3.89 7.91 6.77
CA ALA A 128 3.17 9.16 6.70
C ALA A 128 3.77 10.18 7.68
N SER A 129 3.75 11.43 7.29
CA SER A 129 4.17 12.58 8.09
C SER A 129 3.18 13.72 7.86
N TRP A 130 2.84 14.44 8.93
CA TRP A 130 1.99 15.62 8.81
C TRP A 130 2.81 16.79 8.27
N GLY A 131 2.39 17.31 7.12
CA GLY A 131 2.85 18.55 6.53
C GLY A 131 2.06 19.75 7.04
N ALA A 132 2.21 20.88 6.37
CA ALA A 132 1.45 22.08 6.69
C ALA A 132 -0.06 21.86 6.48
N TYR A 133 -0.88 22.56 7.27
CA TYR A 133 -2.35 22.57 7.12
C TYR A 133 -3.03 21.20 7.25
N GLY A 134 -2.39 20.23 7.91
CA GLY A 134 -2.93 18.88 8.05
C GLY A 134 -2.78 18.02 6.79
N GLU A 135 -1.98 18.44 5.81
CA GLU A 135 -1.64 17.61 4.65
C GLU A 135 -0.87 16.37 5.10
N LEU A 136 -1.29 15.18 4.66
CA LEU A 136 -0.54 13.95 4.91
C LEU A 136 0.46 13.69 3.77
N GLN A 137 1.75 13.62 4.11
CA GLN A 137 2.83 13.39 3.16
C GLN A 137 3.47 12.01 3.38
N TRP A 138 3.60 11.24 2.30
CA TRP A 138 4.22 9.91 2.32
C TRP A 138 5.72 9.99 2.04
N GLN A 139 6.52 9.34 2.89
CA GLN A 139 7.98 9.41 2.83
C GLN A 139 8.65 8.05 2.98
N ASN A 140 9.78 7.87 2.32
CA ASN A 140 10.71 6.77 2.53
C ASN A 140 12.08 7.37 2.86
N ARG A 141 12.65 7.04 4.03
CA ARG A 141 13.94 7.58 4.49
C ARG A 141 13.98 9.13 4.44
N ASN A 142 12.90 9.78 4.87
CA ASN A 142 12.70 11.24 4.87
C ASN A 142 12.66 11.90 3.48
N LEU A 143 12.46 11.12 2.41
CA LEU A 143 12.27 11.63 1.05
C LEU A 143 10.82 11.41 0.61
N PRO A 144 10.19 12.39 -0.07
CA PRO A 144 8.81 12.27 -0.51
C PRO A 144 8.65 11.13 -1.53
N VAL A 145 7.55 10.38 -1.38
CA VAL A 145 7.20 9.27 -2.25
C VAL A 145 6.18 9.74 -3.29
N LYS A 146 6.53 9.55 -4.56
CA LYS A 146 5.60 9.68 -5.69
C LYS A 146 5.24 8.29 -6.20
N ILE A 147 3.95 8.01 -6.33
CA ILE A 147 3.43 6.67 -6.67
C ILE A 147 4.03 6.16 -7.99
N ASP A 148 4.10 6.99 -9.03
CA ASP A 148 4.68 6.61 -10.33
C ASP A 148 6.13 6.12 -10.22
N PHE A 149 6.94 6.82 -9.43
CA PHE A 149 8.35 6.47 -9.24
C PHE A 149 8.50 5.24 -8.35
N LEU A 150 7.63 5.08 -7.35
CA LEU A 150 7.57 3.89 -6.50
C LEU A 150 7.26 2.64 -7.34
N ILE A 151 6.21 2.69 -8.17
CA ILE A 151 5.82 1.57 -9.04
C ILE A 151 6.96 1.24 -9.97
N ARG A 152 7.55 2.25 -10.65
CA ARG A 152 8.67 2.04 -11.56
C ARG A 152 9.87 1.40 -10.85
N HIS A 153 10.22 1.87 -9.66
CA HIS A 153 11.34 1.34 -8.88
C HIS A 153 11.11 -0.14 -8.52
N TYR A 154 10.01 -0.43 -7.83
CA TYR A 154 9.75 -1.77 -7.32
C TYR A 154 9.42 -2.77 -8.42
N LEU A 155 8.67 -2.38 -9.46
CA LEU A 155 8.37 -3.29 -10.56
C LEU A 155 9.62 -3.66 -11.36
N THR A 156 10.51 -2.69 -11.62
CA THR A 156 11.79 -2.96 -12.29
C THR A 156 12.63 -3.95 -11.50
N ARG A 157 12.75 -3.74 -10.19
CA ARG A 157 13.48 -4.63 -9.29
C ARG A 157 12.83 -6.02 -9.24
N PHE A 158 11.51 -6.08 -9.08
CA PHE A 158 10.75 -7.33 -9.02
C PHE A 158 10.91 -8.18 -10.28
N VAL A 159 10.82 -7.58 -11.48
CA VAL A 159 11.01 -8.32 -12.74
C VAL A 159 12.43 -8.87 -12.86
N ARG A 160 13.44 -8.08 -12.47
CA ARG A 160 14.85 -8.52 -12.51
C ARG A 160 15.12 -9.68 -11.54
N GLU A 161 14.61 -9.59 -10.32
CA GLU A 161 14.84 -10.59 -9.27
C GLU A 161 14.02 -11.87 -9.50
N SER A 162 12.78 -11.76 -10.00
CA SER A 162 11.92 -12.92 -10.32
C SER A 162 12.28 -13.67 -11.61
N THR A 163 13.32 -13.23 -12.33
CA THR A 163 13.82 -13.89 -13.54
C THR A 163 15.13 -14.64 -13.29
N LYS A 164 15.78 -14.40 -12.15
CA LYS A 164 16.93 -15.19 -11.71
C LYS A 164 16.48 -16.59 -11.29
#